data_AF-A0ABD0Y2V5-F1
#
_entry.id   AF-A0ABD0Y2V5-F1
#
_cell.length_a   1.000
_cell.length_b   1.000
_cell.length_c   1.000
_cell.angle_alpha   90.00
_cell.angle_beta   90.00
_cell.angle_gamma   90.00
#
_symmetry.space_group_name_H-M   'P 1'
#
loop_
_entity.id
_entity.type
_entity.pdbx_description
1 polymer ?
#
loop_
_entity_poly.entity_id
_entity_poly.type
_entity_poly.pdbx_seq_one_letter_code
_entity_poly.pdbx_strand_id
1 'polypeptide(L)'
;MLDCPYRLGEYQISNTIEGNTAPTVTVLPPSSEELSRTTTATLTCLANKGFPSDWTLSWKVDGINKKQESSSSVWEKDGLYSWSSTLTLTAQEWTKVGEVTCEAQKSSQTPVTKTLRRADCSG
;
A
#
# COMPACT_ATOMS: atom_id res chain seq x y z
N MET A 1 25.80 18.75 47.22
CA MET A 1 25.48 17.46 46.58
C MET A 1 24.01 17.50 46.25
N LEU A 2 23.71 17.92 45.02
CA LEU A 2 22.37 17.88 44.41
C LEU A 2 22.08 16.40 44.11
N ASP A 3 20.88 15.86 44.33
CA ASP A 3 19.71 16.13 43.50
C ASP A 3 18.36 15.91 44.22
N CYS A 4 17.36 16.65 43.73
CA CYS A 4 15.99 16.73 44.21
C CYS A 4 15.14 15.50 43.82
N PRO A 5 14.04 15.22 44.55
CA PRO A 5 13.07 14.21 44.15
C PRO A 5 12.49 14.56 42.78
N TYR A 6 12.46 13.61 41.85
CA TYR A 6 11.76 13.76 40.57
C TYR A 6 10.30 14.13 40.87
N ARG A 7 9.97 15.42 40.69
CA ARG A 7 8.58 15.88 40.62
C ARG A 7 7.93 15.14 39.45
N LEU A 8 6.81 14.50 39.74
CA LEU A 8 5.81 14.14 38.75
C LEU A 8 5.43 15.41 37.99
N GLY A 9 6.04 15.61 36.82
CA GLY A 9 5.48 16.48 35.83
C GLY A 9 4.18 15.83 35.41
N GLU A 10 3.06 16.48 35.72
CA GLU A 10 1.80 16.24 35.06
C GLU A 10 2.07 16.40 33.57
N TYR A 11 2.34 15.29 32.87
CA TYR A 11 2.21 15.28 31.43
C TYR A 11 0.73 15.54 31.21
N GLN A 12 0.38 16.78 30.89
CA GLN A 12 -0.92 17.10 30.34
C GLN A 12 -1.10 16.11 29.21
N ILE A 13 -1.95 15.10 29.42
CA ILE A 13 -2.32 14.14 28.39
C ILE A 13 -3.15 14.98 27.42
N SER A 14 -2.49 15.74 26.56
CA SER A 14 -3.10 16.25 25.35
C SER A 14 -3.56 15.00 24.65
N ASN A 15 -4.88 14.88 24.53
CA ASN A 15 -5.60 13.75 24.00
C ASN A 15 -5.17 13.53 22.53
N THR A 16 -4.00 12.93 22.30
CA THR A 16 -3.49 12.63 20.97
C THR A 16 -4.03 11.26 20.65
N ILE A 17 -5.16 11.25 19.94
CA ILE A 17 -5.67 10.12 19.19
C ILE A 17 -4.46 9.38 18.60
N GLU A 18 -4.29 8.10 18.92
CA GLU A 18 -3.26 7.24 18.33
C GLU A 18 -3.23 7.48 16.80
N GLY A 19 -2.13 8.07 16.32
CA GLY A 19 -2.08 8.72 15.02
C GLY A 19 -2.16 7.72 13.87
N ASN A 20 -3.37 7.51 13.34
CA ASN A 20 -3.55 6.79 12.09
C ASN A 20 -2.72 7.46 10.99
N THR A 21 -1.79 6.72 10.40
CA THR A 21 -0.97 7.18 9.29
C THR A 21 -1.36 6.40 8.05
N ALA A 22 -1.84 7.12 7.03
CA ALA A 22 -2.19 6.52 5.75
C ALA A 22 -0.91 6.11 4.99
N PRO A 23 -0.83 4.88 4.45
CA PRO A 23 0.34 4.46 3.72
C PRO A 23 0.46 5.20 2.39
N THR A 24 1.69 5.36 1.91
CA THR A 24 1.93 5.81 0.53
C THR A 24 1.87 4.61 -0.41
N VAL A 25 0.99 4.67 -1.41
CA VAL A 25 0.73 3.58 -2.35
C VAL A 25 1.41 3.83 -3.71
N THR A 26 2.15 2.83 -4.18
CA THR A 26 2.77 2.78 -5.51
C THR A 26 2.34 1.52 -6.24
N VAL A 27 2.07 1.63 -7.55
CA VAL A 27 1.79 0.49 -8.42
C VAL A 27 2.88 0.42 -9.48
N LEU A 28 3.50 -0.75 -9.59
CA LEU A 28 4.53 -1.06 -10.58
C LEU A 28 3.92 -1.86 -11.73
N PRO A 29 4.22 -1.51 -12.99
CA PRO A 29 3.77 -2.28 -14.15
C PRO A 29 4.47 -3.64 -14.23
N PRO A 30 3.97 -4.56 -15.08
CA PRO A 30 4.73 -5.73 -15.50
C PRO A 30 6.02 -5.32 -16.18
N SER A 31 7.07 -6.12 -16.00
CA SER A 31 8.34 -5.85 -16.70
C SER A 31 8.23 -6.20 -18.18
N SER A 32 8.96 -5.48 -19.03
CA SER A 32 9.03 -5.80 -20.47
C SER A 32 9.62 -7.20 -20.73
N GLU A 33 10.51 -7.67 -19.84
CA GLU A 33 11.08 -9.02 -19.92
C GLU A 33 10.03 -10.10 -19.63
N GLU A 34 9.14 -9.89 -18.65
CA GLU A 34 8.00 -10.79 -18.40
C GLU A 34 7.11 -10.83 -19.65
N LEU A 35 6.66 -9.66 -20.13
CA LEU A 35 5.73 -9.57 -21.25
C LEU A 35 6.28 -10.17 -22.56
N SER A 36 7.60 -10.21 -22.73
CA SER A 36 8.25 -10.80 -23.91
C SER A 36 8.54 -12.29 -23.78
N ARG A 37 8.68 -12.81 -22.56
CA ARG A 37 9.04 -14.23 -22.32
C ARG A 37 7.88 -15.11 -21.87
N THR A 38 6.82 -14.53 -21.34
CA THR A 38 5.67 -15.27 -20.80
C THR A 38 4.36 -14.79 -21.42
N THR A 39 3.26 -15.45 -21.04
CA THR A 39 1.89 -15.04 -21.39
C THR A 39 1.21 -14.30 -20.24
N THR A 40 1.96 -13.86 -19.24
CA THR A 40 1.47 -13.21 -18.02
C THR A 40 1.91 -11.76 -17.94
N ALA A 41 1.19 -11.01 -17.12
CA ALA A 41 1.49 -9.62 -16.79
C ALA A 41 1.29 -9.44 -15.28
N THR A 42 2.38 -9.31 -14.53
CA THR A 42 2.34 -9.21 -13.08
C THR A 42 2.56 -7.78 -12.63
N LEU A 43 1.54 -7.18 -12.04
CA LEU A 43 1.60 -5.88 -11.38
C LEU A 43 1.92 -6.06 -9.91
N THR A 44 2.63 -5.09 -9.33
CA THR A 44 2.94 -5.08 -7.89
C THR A 44 2.47 -3.79 -7.27
N CYS A 45 1.70 -3.88 -6.18
CA CYS A 45 1.33 -2.75 -5.33
C CYS A 45 2.19 -2.77 -4.07
N LEU A 46 2.74 -1.61 -3.72
CA LEU A 46 3.52 -1.38 -2.51
C LEU A 46 2.83 -0.27 -1.72
N ALA A 47 2.48 -0.53 -0.47
CA ALA A 47 1.97 0.46 0.46
C ALA A 47 2.96 0.58 1.62
N ASN A 48 3.50 1.77 1.86
CA ASN A 48 4.59 1.95 2.82
C ASN A 48 4.25 3.00 3.87
N LYS A 49 4.84 2.85 5.06
CA LYS A 49 4.77 3.82 6.15
C LYS A 49 3.35 4.04 6.69
N GLY A 50 2.54 2.99 6.75
CA GLY A 50 1.19 3.05 7.34
C GLY A 50 1.16 2.65 8.82
N PHE A 51 0.13 3.09 9.52
CA PHE A 51 -0.14 2.71 10.91
C PHE A 51 -1.65 2.84 11.22
N PRO A 52 -2.24 1.96 12.04
CA PRO A 52 -1.71 0.70 12.58
C PRO A 52 -1.64 -0.42 11.52
N SER A 53 -1.47 -1.68 11.92
CA SER A 53 -1.22 -2.82 11.03
C SER A 53 -2.43 -3.33 10.23
N ASP A 54 -3.63 -2.83 10.50
CA ASP A 54 -4.91 -3.32 10.00
C ASP A 54 -5.34 -2.72 8.65
N TRP A 55 -4.42 -2.06 7.93
CA TRP A 55 -4.63 -1.76 6.52
C TRP A 55 -4.59 -3.04 5.68
N THR A 56 -5.35 -3.04 4.59
CA THR A 56 -5.42 -4.13 3.62
C THR A 56 -5.28 -3.60 2.21
N LEU A 57 -4.70 -4.39 1.30
CA LEU A 57 -4.59 -4.05 -0.11
C LEU A 57 -5.62 -4.82 -0.94
N SER A 58 -6.26 -4.12 -1.86
CA SER A 58 -7.17 -4.69 -2.86
C SER A 58 -6.93 -4.10 -4.25
N TRP A 59 -7.43 -4.79 -5.29
CA TRP A 59 -7.25 -4.41 -6.68
C TRP A 59 -8.57 -4.18 -7.39
N LYS A 60 -8.58 -3.21 -8.30
CA LYS A 60 -9.63 -2.99 -9.30
C LYS A 60 -9.01 -2.96 -10.70
N VAL A 61 -9.66 -3.66 -11.64
CA VAL A 61 -9.33 -3.61 -13.07
C VAL A 61 -10.53 -3.03 -13.78
N ASP A 62 -10.36 -1.87 -14.42
CA ASP A 62 -11.45 -1.10 -15.05
C ASP A 62 -12.67 -0.94 -14.11
N GLY A 63 -12.41 -0.63 -12.83
CA GLY A 63 -13.42 -0.47 -11.79
C GLY A 63 -13.97 -1.77 -11.18
N ILE A 64 -13.61 -2.94 -11.73
CA ILE A 64 -14.08 -4.25 -11.23
C ILE A 64 -13.11 -4.80 -10.20
N ASN A 65 -13.61 -5.09 -8.98
CA ASN A 65 -12.82 -5.68 -7.91
C ASN A 65 -12.25 -7.05 -8.31
N LYS A 66 -10.96 -7.27 -8.07
CA LYS A 66 -10.28 -8.56 -8.23
C LYS A 66 -9.94 -9.14 -6.87
N LYS A 67 -10.24 -10.42 -6.67
CA LYS A 67 -9.83 -11.17 -5.47
C LYS A 67 -8.41 -11.67 -5.67
N GLN A 68 -7.49 -11.26 -4.81
CA GLN A 68 -6.14 -11.82 -4.76
C GLN A 68 -5.54 -11.71 -3.36
N GLU A 69 -4.56 -12.56 -3.09
CA GLU A 69 -3.86 -12.59 -1.80
C GLU A 69 -2.92 -11.38 -1.67
N SER A 70 -3.03 -10.67 -0.55
CA SER A 70 -2.15 -9.57 -0.17
C SER A 70 -1.27 -10.02 0.99
N SER A 71 0.02 -9.69 0.95
CA SER A 71 0.97 -9.99 2.03
C SER A 71 1.34 -8.71 2.79
N SER A 72 1.68 -8.84 4.08
CA SER A 72 2.05 -7.72 4.96
C SER A 72 3.38 -8.01 5.66
N SER A 73 4.17 -6.96 5.90
CA SER A 73 5.40 -7.04 6.68
C SER A 73 5.64 -5.77 7.51
N VAL A 74 6.25 -5.92 8.68
CA VAL A 74 6.62 -4.78 9.52
C VAL A 74 7.99 -4.28 9.07
N TRP A 75 8.16 -2.96 8.93
CA TRP A 75 9.49 -2.37 8.76
C TRP A 75 9.99 -1.82 10.11
N GLU A 76 11.07 -2.42 10.62
CA GLU A 76 11.37 -2.39 12.06
C GLU A 76 11.99 -1.08 12.60
N LYS A 77 12.35 -0.11 11.75
CA LYS A 77 13.14 1.07 12.20
C LYS A 77 12.31 2.28 12.63
N ASP A 78 11.14 2.49 12.05
CA ASP A 78 10.26 3.63 12.34
C ASP A 78 8.95 3.20 13.02
N GLY A 79 8.75 1.90 13.23
CA GLY A 79 7.52 1.35 13.82
C GLY A 79 6.32 1.41 12.88
N LEU A 80 6.54 1.67 11.59
CA LEU A 80 5.50 1.73 10.58
C LEU A 80 5.43 0.43 9.77
N TYR A 81 4.26 0.18 9.23
CA TYR A 81 3.95 -1.05 8.50
C TYR A 81 4.06 -0.81 6.99
N SER A 82 4.39 -1.90 6.29
CA SER A 82 4.36 -1.96 4.83
C SER A 82 3.60 -3.19 4.36
N TRP A 83 3.01 -3.07 3.18
CA TRP A 83 2.23 -4.14 2.55
C TRP A 83 2.63 -4.25 1.10
N SER A 84 2.55 -5.47 0.57
CA SER A 84 2.67 -5.72 -0.85
C SER A 84 1.54 -6.63 -1.33
N SER A 85 1.13 -6.42 -2.57
CA SER A 85 0.16 -7.28 -3.23
C SER A 85 0.55 -7.39 -4.68
N THR A 86 0.29 -8.54 -5.29
CA THR A 86 0.54 -8.74 -6.72
C THR A 86 -0.78 -9.02 -7.43
N LEU A 87 -0.92 -8.49 -8.63
CA LEU A 87 -2.03 -8.78 -9.53
C LEU A 87 -1.47 -9.41 -10.80
N THR A 88 -1.86 -10.64 -11.09
CA THR A 88 -1.41 -11.33 -12.30
C THR A 88 -2.58 -11.39 -13.27
N LEU A 89 -2.41 -10.76 -14.42
CA LEU A 89 -3.30 -10.84 -15.56
C LEU A 89 -2.64 -11.69 -16.64
N THR A 90 -3.40 -12.11 -17.64
CA THR A 90 -2.80 -12.54 -18.90
C THR A 90 -2.22 -11.33 -19.63
N ALA A 91 -1.18 -11.54 -20.44
CA ALA A 91 -0.61 -10.49 -21.29
C ALA A 91 -1.67 -9.91 -22.25
N GLN A 92 -2.65 -10.71 -22.66
CA GLN A 92 -3.77 -10.29 -23.51
C GLN A 92 -4.80 -9.42 -22.76
N GLU A 93 -5.05 -9.68 -21.49
CA GLU A 93 -5.87 -8.77 -20.68
C GLU A 93 -5.12 -7.46 -20.45
N TRP A 94 -3.84 -7.51 -20.09
CA TRP A 94 -3.02 -6.31 -19.88
C TRP A 94 -2.94 -5.38 -21.12
N THR A 95 -3.12 -5.90 -22.34
CA THR A 95 -3.17 -5.07 -23.55
C THR A 95 -4.51 -4.38 -23.79
N LYS A 96 -5.56 -4.80 -23.08
CA LYS A 96 -6.92 -4.29 -23.24
C LYS A 96 -7.41 -3.47 -22.06
N VAL A 97 -6.84 -3.66 -20.87
CA VAL A 97 -7.23 -2.88 -19.68
C VAL A 97 -6.97 -1.39 -19.91
N GLY A 98 -7.92 -0.56 -19.51
CA GLY A 98 -7.76 0.89 -19.51
C GLY A 98 -6.94 1.33 -18.31
N GLU A 99 -7.30 0.81 -17.13
CA GLU A 99 -6.62 1.14 -15.88
C GLU A 99 -6.67 0.02 -14.83
N VAL A 100 -5.63 -0.01 -14.02
CA VAL A 100 -5.53 -0.87 -12.85
C VAL A 100 -5.33 0.01 -11.62
N THR A 101 -6.13 -0.21 -10.59
CA THR A 101 -6.07 0.54 -9.34
C THR A 101 -5.75 -0.40 -8.18
N CYS A 102 -4.76 -0.04 -7.37
CA CYS A 102 -4.56 -0.62 -6.05
C CYS A 102 -5.14 0.30 -4.98
N GLU A 103 -5.84 -0.26 -4.00
CA GLU A 103 -6.44 0.47 -2.89
C GLU A 103 -5.93 -0.07 -1.56
N ALA A 104 -5.38 0.81 -0.72
CA ALA A 104 -5.15 0.55 0.69
C ALA A 104 -6.39 0.98 1.48
N GLN A 105 -7.00 0.02 2.19
CA GLN A 105 -8.29 0.17 2.85
C GLN A 105 -8.16 -0.09 4.36
N LYS A 106 -8.88 0.71 5.15
CA LYS A 106 -9.06 0.58 6.59
C LYS A 106 -10.45 1.08 6.97
N SER A 107 -11.15 0.39 7.88
CA SER A 107 -12.58 0.59 8.18
C SER A 107 -12.99 2.02 8.56
N SER A 108 -12.05 2.81 9.11
CA SER A 108 -12.29 4.19 9.58
C SER A 108 -11.54 5.25 8.77
N GLN A 109 -11.04 4.92 7.58
CA GLN A 109 -10.26 5.82 6.73
C GLN A 109 -10.77 5.81 5.30
N THR A 110 -10.65 6.95 4.61
CA THR A 110 -10.83 6.98 3.15
C THR A 110 -9.75 6.11 2.50
N PRO A 111 -10.09 5.23 1.54
CA PRO A 111 -9.09 4.42 0.87
C PRO A 111 -8.01 5.27 0.20
N VAL A 112 -6.76 4.88 0.35
CA VAL A 112 -5.66 5.46 -0.43
C VAL A 112 -5.55 4.68 -1.72
N THR A 113 -5.70 5.36 -2.85
CA THR A 113 -5.76 4.71 -4.15
C THR A 113 -4.60 5.14 -5.04
N LYS A 114 -4.08 4.21 -5.82
CA LYS A 114 -3.12 4.49 -6.90
C LYS A 114 -3.56 3.77 -8.15
N THR A 115 -3.82 4.57 -9.19
CA THR A 115 -4.19 4.08 -10.52
C THR A 115 -2.99 4.12 -11.43
N LEU A 116 -2.81 3.04 -12.19
CA LEU A 116 -1.83 2.91 -13.24
C LEU A 116 -2.58 2.69 -14.56
N ARG A 117 -2.31 3.54 -15.55
CA ARG A 117 -2.79 3.32 -16.91
C ARG A 117 -1.68 2.74 -17.74
N ARG A 118 -2.00 1.80 -18.63
CA ARG A 118 -1.00 1.22 -19.53
C ARG A 118 -0.28 2.28 -20.36
N ALA A 119 -0.98 3.33 -20.77
CA ALA A 119 -0.42 4.45 -21.53
C ALA A 119 0.66 5.24 -20.78
N ASP A 120 0.68 5.17 -19.44
CA ASP A 120 1.70 5.82 -18.61
C ASP A 120 3.02 5.03 -18.58
N CYS A 121 3.02 3.81 -19.12
CA CYS A 121 4.15 2.86 -19.08
C CYS A 121 4.86 2.70 -20.43
N SER A 122 4.40 3.36 -21.50
CA SER A 122 4.92 3.22 -22.87
C SER A 122 6.06 4.20 -23.17
N GLY A 123 7.17 4.08 -22.41
CA GLY A 123 8.45 4.75 -22.66
C GLY A 123 9.49 3.80 -23.25
#